data_AF-A0A921KE17-F1
#
_entry.id   AF-A0A921KE17-F1
#
_cell.length_a   1.000
_cell.length_b   1.000
_cell.length_c   1.000
_cell.angle_alpha   90.00
_cell.angle_beta   90.00
_cell.angle_gamma   90.00
#
_symmetry.space_group_name_H-M   'P 1'
#
loop_
_entity.id
_entity.type
_entity.pdbx_description
1 polymer ?
#
loop_
_entity_poly.entity_id
_entity_poly.type
_entity_poly.pdbx_seq_one_letter_code
_entity_poly.pdbx_strand_id
1 'polypeptide(L)'
;MRNMFELSRDDLVWLEDKFYRYNQLDREVAIRKEELKIKEEDTNIGGGKTNFAGNPIETQVIKEQSDEFILTRQKWKQSIDSVYLTSSEEVKQIISKKYWSDESYMNWEDIGKIHCMSKSQVYRVRYRVLERFAKLIGYI
;
A
#
# COMPACT_ATOMS: atom_id res chain seq x y z
N MET A 1 7.30 -1.48 -29.58
CA MET A 1 7.07 -2.53 -28.56
C MET A 1 7.35 -1.89 -27.21
N ARG A 2 6.38 -1.86 -26.28
CA ARG A 2 6.58 -1.27 -24.95
C ARG A 2 7.48 -2.22 -24.14
N ASN A 3 8.48 -1.71 -23.45
CA ASN A 3 9.29 -2.54 -22.55
C ASN A 3 8.38 -3.04 -21.41
N MET A 4 8.38 -4.34 -21.13
CA MET A 4 7.51 -4.95 -20.12
C MET A 4 7.73 -4.37 -18.72
N PHE A 5 8.92 -3.80 -18.49
CA PHE A 5 9.34 -3.23 -17.21
C PHE A 5 9.20 -1.71 -17.12
N GLU A 6 8.65 -1.04 -18.15
CA GLU A 6 8.43 0.41 -18.13
C GLU A 6 7.01 0.76 -17.67
N LEU A 7 6.90 1.72 -16.75
CA LEU A 7 5.62 2.16 -16.23
C LEU A 7 4.87 3.04 -17.22
N SER A 8 3.62 2.68 -17.49
CA SER A 8 2.67 3.48 -18.23
C SER A 8 2.18 4.69 -17.42
N ARG A 9 1.53 5.64 -18.09
CA ARG A 9 0.86 6.76 -17.41
C ARG A 9 -0.19 6.24 -16.42
N ASP A 10 -0.94 5.22 -16.81
CA ASP A 10 -2.02 4.65 -15.98
C ASP A 10 -1.43 3.88 -14.79
N ASP A 11 -0.28 3.22 -14.98
CA ASP A 11 0.44 2.52 -13.92
C ASP A 11 0.91 3.53 -12.86
N LEU A 12 1.45 4.68 -13.29
CA LEU A 12 1.86 5.74 -12.37
C LEU A 12 0.66 6.25 -11.54
N VAL A 13 -0.50 6.44 -12.16
CA VAL A 13 -1.72 6.86 -11.43
C VAL A 13 -2.16 5.79 -10.43
N TRP A 14 -2.16 4.52 -10.84
CA TRP A 14 -2.54 3.41 -9.98
C TRP A 14 -1.59 3.21 -8.79
N LEU A 15 -0.28 3.40 -9.00
CA LEU A 15 0.74 3.34 -7.95
C LEU A 15 0.61 4.53 -6.99
N GLU A 16 0.38 5.74 -7.51
CA GLU A 16 0.19 6.94 -6.68
C GLU A 16 -1.02 6.84 -5.74
N ASP A 17 -2.12 6.26 -6.20
CA ASP A 17 -3.30 5.99 -5.36
C ASP A 17 -2.92 5.26 -4.06
N LYS A 18 -1.94 4.36 -4.09
CA LYS A 18 -1.46 3.63 -2.91
C LYS A 18 -0.71 4.54 -1.94
N PHE A 19 0.06 5.50 -2.44
CA PHE A 19 0.72 6.51 -1.62
C PHE A 19 -0.29 7.44 -0.95
N TYR A 20 -1.33 7.89 -1.66
CA TYR A 20 -2.38 8.74 -1.06
C TYR A 20 -3.16 8.01 0.05
N ARG A 21 -3.37 6.70 -0.12
CA ARG A 21 -4.09 5.87 0.86
C ARG A 21 -3.20 5.35 2.00
N TYR A 22 -1.92 5.68 2.02
CA TYR A 22 -0.94 5.12 2.97
C TYR A 22 -1.42 5.17 4.43
N ASN A 23 -1.95 6.31 4.88
CA ASN A 23 -2.46 6.49 6.25
C ASN A 23 -3.73 5.66 6.55
N GLN A 24 -4.44 5.20 5.53
CA GLN A 24 -5.66 4.39 5.64
C GLN A 24 -5.37 2.89 5.60
N LEU A 25 -4.20 2.45 5.11
CA LEU A 25 -3.87 1.03 4.93
C LEU A 25 -3.97 0.23 6.23
N ASP A 26 -3.50 0.79 7.36
CA ASP A 26 -3.59 0.11 8.65
C ASP A 26 -5.04 -0.05 9.12
N ARG A 27 -5.87 0.97 8.86
CA ARG A 27 -7.30 0.93 9.17
C ARG A 27 -8.02 -0.11 8.31
N GLU A 28 -7.72 -0.17 7.02
CA GLU A 28 -8.26 -1.20 6.11
C GLU A 28 -7.92 -2.61 6.58
N VAL A 29 -6.67 -2.84 7.00
CA VAL A 29 -6.23 -4.13 7.56
C VAL A 29 -6.97 -4.43 8.85
N ALA A 30 -7.10 -3.47 9.76
CA ALA A 30 -7.78 -3.68 11.04
C ALA A 30 -9.27 -4.02 10.86
N ILE A 31 -9.97 -3.31 9.95
CA ILE A 31 -11.36 -3.61 9.62
C ILE A 31 -11.48 -5.03 9.06
N ARG A 32 -10.61 -5.40 8.11
CA ARG A 32 -10.65 -6.73 7.50
C ARG A 32 -10.41 -7.85 8.51
N LYS A 33 -9.49 -7.65 9.46
CA LYS A 33 -9.26 -8.61 10.55
C LYS A 33 -10.50 -8.79 11.42
N GLU A 34 -11.25 -7.73 11.68
CA GLU A 34 -12.49 -7.81 12.46
C GLU A 34 -13.62 -8.52 11.70
N GLU A 35 -13.76 -8.25 10.40
CA GLU A 35 -14.70 -8.98 9.53
C GLU A 35 -14.45 -10.49 9.54
N LEU A 36 -13.19 -10.92 9.55
CA LEU A 36 -12.82 -12.34 9.59
C LEU A 36 -13.21 -13.03 10.90
N LYS A 37 -13.30 -12.27 12.01
CA LYS A 37 -13.77 -12.79 13.31
C LYS A 37 -15.29 -12.92 13.35
N ILE A 38 -16.03 -11.91 12.88
CA ILE A 38 -17.51 -11.88 12.93
C ILE A 38 -18.13 -13.00 12.11
N LYS A 39 -17.46 -13.41 11.01
CA LYS A 39 -17.94 -14.49 10.14
C LYS A 39 -17.98 -15.89 10.80
N GLU A 40 -17.56 -16.02 12.06
CA GLU A 40 -17.64 -17.28 12.83
C GLU A 40 -18.94 -17.46 13.64
N GLU A 41 -19.88 -16.50 13.65
CA GLU A 41 -21.24 -16.79 14.14
C GLU A 41 -22.03 -17.61 13.12
N ASP A 42 -21.58 -18.85 12.86
CA ASP A 42 -22.37 -19.84 12.15
C ASP A 42 -23.06 -20.76 13.17
N THR A 43 -24.37 -20.59 13.24
CA THR A 43 -25.46 -21.48 13.61
C THR A 43 -25.18 -22.99 13.53
N ASN A 44 -24.26 -23.52 14.33
CA ASN A 44 -24.11 -24.97 14.50
C ASN A 44 -25.12 -25.50 15.54
N ILE A 45 -26.42 -25.28 15.29
CA ILE A 45 -27.54 -25.98 15.94
C ILE A 45 -27.79 -27.24 15.11
N GLY A 46 -26.92 -28.24 15.24
CA GLY A 46 -26.97 -29.37 14.30
C GLY A 46 -26.02 -30.53 14.59
N GLY A 47 -25.96 -30.98 15.85
CA GLY A 47 -25.63 -32.34 16.27
C GLY A 47 -24.60 -33.15 15.47
N GLY A 48 -23.35 -33.12 15.92
CA GLY A 48 -22.35 -34.13 15.55
C GLY A 48 -21.00 -33.81 16.18
N LYS A 49 -20.59 -34.56 17.21
CA LYS A 49 -19.29 -34.40 17.87
C LYS A 49 -18.15 -34.65 16.87
N THR A 50 -17.61 -33.60 16.26
CA THR A 50 -16.29 -33.62 15.63
C THR A 50 -15.27 -33.07 16.62
N ASN A 51 -14.45 -33.96 17.19
CA ASN A 51 -13.34 -33.65 18.09
C ASN A 51 -12.15 -33.01 17.34
N PHE A 52 -12.37 -31.88 16.65
CA PHE A 52 -11.26 -31.06 16.17
C PHE A 52 -11.13 -29.86 17.11
N ALA A 53 -10.40 -30.06 18.22
CA ALA A 53 -10.04 -28.97 19.13
C ALA A 53 -8.95 -28.11 18.47
N GLY A 54 -9.30 -27.42 17.38
CA GLY A 54 -8.44 -26.39 16.80
C GLY A 54 -8.41 -25.20 17.77
N ASN A 55 -7.21 -24.73 18.11
CA ASN A 55 -7.06 -23.52 18.91
C ASN A 55 -7.67 -22.34 18.11
N PRO A 56 -8.72 -21.67 18.60
CA PRO A 56 -9.39 -20.60 17.85
C PRO A 56 -8.43 -19.46 17.48
N ILE A 57 -7.38 -19.24 18.29
CA ILE A 57 -6.34 -18.26 18.00
C ILE A 57 -5.52 -18.69 16.78
N GLU A 58 -5.12 -19.96 16.69
CA GLU A 58 -4.36 -20.48 15.54
C GLU A 58 -5.19 -20.41 14.26
N THR A 59 -6.47 -20.78 14.33
CA THR A 59 -7.39 -20.67 13.20
C THR A 59 -7.52 -19.22 12.72
N GLN A 60 -7.67 -18.27 13.65
CA GLN A 60 -7.74 -16.84 13.31
C GLN A 60 -6.43 -16.33 12.69
N VAL A 61 -5.28 -16.71 13.23
CA VAL A 61 -3.97 -16.31 12.69
C VAL A 61 -3.78 -16.87 11.28
N ILE A 62 -4.14 -18.13 11.04
CA ILE A 62 -4.07 -18.75 9.71
C ILE A 62 -4.97 -18.00 8.72
N LYS A 63 -6.19 -17.62 9.11
CA LYS A 63 -7.09 -16.80 8.28
C LYS A 63 -6.48 -15.45 7.94
N GLU A 64 -5.95 -14.73 8.91
CA GLU A 64 -5.34 -13.42 8.68
C GLU A 64 -4.09 -13.50 7.80
N GLN A 65 -3.26 -14.54 7.96
CA GLN A 65 -2.04 -14.75 7.18
C GLN A 65 -2.29 -15.29 5.77
N SER A 66 -3.50 -15.80 5.50
CA SER A 66 -3.90 -16.30 4.17
C SER A 66 -4.80 -15.33 3.40
N ASP A 67 -5.30 -14.26 4.05
CA ASP A 67 -6.16 -13.28 3.42
C ASP A 67 -5.35 -12.35 2.49
N GLU A 68 -5.55 -12.50 1.18
CA GLU A 68 -4.83 -11.76 0.15
C GLU A 68 -5.01 -10.24 0.26
N PHE A 69 -6.17 -9.78 0.77
CA PHE A 69 -6.43 -8.36 0.96
C PHE A 69 -5.48 -7.80 2.04
N ILE A 70 -5.41 -8.46 3.21
CA ILE A 70 -4.50 -8.08 4.30
C ILE A 70 -3.05 -8.11 3.81
N LEU A 71 -2.62 -9.22 3.20
CA LEU A 71 -1.25 -9.41 2.74
C LEU A 71 -0.84 -8.32 1.74
N THR A 72 -1.71 -7.99 0.80
CA THR A 72 -1.46 -6.97 -0.22
C THR A 72 -1.30 -5.58 0.40
N ARG A 73 -2.19 -5.18 1.33
CA ARG A 73 -2.11 -3.85 1.98
C ARG A 73 -0.86 -3.73 2.85
N GLN A 74 -0.52 -4.79 3.58
CA GLN A 74 0.71 -4.83 4.37
C GLN A 74 1.95 -4.71 3.48
N LYS A 75 1.98 -5.44 2.35
CA LYS A 75 3.08 -5.34 1.37
C LYS A 75 3.21 -3.93 0.81
N TRP A 76 2.09 -3.29 0.45
CA TRP A 76 2.10 -1.91 -0.03
C TRP A 76 2.66 -0.95 1.02
N LYS A 77 2.17 -1.03 2.26
CA LYS A 77 2.64 -0.17 3.35
C LYS A 77 4.15 -0.32 3.58
N GLN A 78 4.62 -1.56 3.74
CA GLN A 78 6.04 -1.87 3.93
C GLN A 78 6.91 -1.39 2.75
N SER A 79 6.40 -1.52 1.53
CA SER A 79 7.12 -1.08 0.33
C SER A 79 7.19 0.45 0.23
N ILE A 80 6.10 1.16 0.58
CA ILE A 80 6.08 2.63 0.67
C ILE A 80 7.05 3.11 1.75
N ASP A 81 7.03 2.49 2.93
CA ASP A 81 7.95 2.78 4.03
C ASP A 81 9.40 2.61 3.59
N SER A 82 9.71 1.49 2.93
CA SER A 82 11.04 1.22 2.40
C SER A 82 11.49 2.29 1.41
N VAL A 83 10.64 2.66 0.43
CA VAL A 83 10.95 3.72 -0.54
C VAL A 83 11.19 5.05 0.16
N TYR A 84 10.33 5.42 1.11
CA TYR A 84 10.47 6.67 1.85
C TYR A 84 11.75 6.70 2.67
N LEU A 85 11.97 5.71 3.54
CA LEU A 85 13.09 5.68 4.49
C LEU A 85 14.47 5.67 3.79
N THR A 86 14.55 5.01 2.64
CA THR A 86 15.79 4.89 1.85
C THR A 86 15.96 6.00 0.80
N SER A 87 15.02 6.94 0.69
CA SER A 87 15.16 8.11 -0.18
C SER A 87 16.00 9.21 0.48
N SER A 88 16.57 10.10 -0.34
CA SER A 88 17.23 11.31 0.16
C SER A 88 16.24 12.21 0.90
N GLU A 89 16.74 13.10 1.75
CA GLU A 89 15.91 14.01 2.54
C GLU A 89 15.02 14.92 1.65
N GLU A 90 15.57 15.43 0.56
CA GLU A 90 14.81 16.20 -0.44
C GLU A 90 13.64 15.40 -1.04
N VAL A 91 13.86 14.13 -1.38
CA VAL A 91 12.82 13.26 -1.93
C VAL A 91 11.79 12.88 -0.86
N LYS A 92 12.22 12.68 0.39
CA LYS A 92 11.31 12.47 1.52
C LYS A 92 10.37 13.65 1.69
N GLN A 93 10.88 14.88 1.67
CA GLN A 93 10.05 16.09 1.76
C GLN A 93 9.05 16.18 0.60
N ILE A 94 9.49 15.86 -0.63
CA ILE A 94 8.59 15.82 -1.79
C ILE A 94 7.48 14.78 -1.59
N ILE A 95 7.81 13.55 -1.15
CA ILE A 95 6.82 12.48 -0.91
C ILE A 95 5.85 12.90 0.19
N SER A 96 6.34 13.32 1.35
CA SER A 96 5.49 13.68 2.48
C SER A 96 4.56 14.84 2.14
N LYS A 97 5.08 15.88 1.49
CA LYS A 97 4.30 17.01 1.01
C LYS A 97 3.26 16.59 -0.03
N LYS A 98 3.66 15.81 -1.03
CA LYS A 98 2.76 15.40 -2.12
C LYS A 98 1.62 14.50 -1.67
N TYR A 99 1.87 13.56 -0.76
CA TYR A 99 0.93 12.48 -0.48
C TYR A 99 0.30 12.53 0.91
N TRP A 100 0.98 13.09 1.92
CA TRP A 100 0.59 12.96 3.33
C TRP A 100 0.40 14.29 4.06
N SER A 101 0.51 15.41 3.34
CA SER A 101 0.27 16.74 3.90
C SER A 101 -1.07 17.32 3.43
N ASP A 102 -1.51 18.38 4.09
CA ASP A 102 -2.68 19.17 3.71
C ASP A 102 -2.51 19.85 2.32
N GLU A 103 -1.28 19.91 1.81
CA GLU A 103 -0.95 20.45 0.49
C GLU A 103 -0.96 19.37 -0.62
N SER A 104 -1.45 18.16 -0.34
CA SER A 104 -1.50 17.05 -1.31
C SER A 104 -2.27 17.36 -2.61
N TYR A 105 -3.13 18.38 -2.61
CA TYR A 105 -3.83 18.90 -3.79
C TYR A 105 -2.89 19.56 -4.82
N MET A 106 -1.67 19.96 -4.44
CA MET A 106 -0.70 20.56 -5.35
C MET A 106 -0.32 19.60 -6.46
N ASN A 107 -0.24 20.12 -7.69
CA ASN A 107 0.30 19.34 -8.80
C ASN A 107 1.83 19.20 -8.67
N TRP A 108 2.40 18.28 -9.44
CA TRP A 108 3.83 18.02 -9.43
C TRP A 108 4.68 19.22 -9.85
N GLU A 109 4.19 20.08 -10.74
CA GLU A 109 4.91 21.27 -11.19
C GLU A 109 5.07 22.30 -10.07
N ASP A 110 4.02 22.51 -9.27
CA ASP A 110 4.05 23.45 -8.15
C ASP A 110 4.96 22.94 -7.02
N ILE A 111 4.95 21.64 -6.73
CA ILE A 111 5.93 21.01 -5.85
C ILE A 111 7.36 21.21 -6.38
N GLY A 112 7.55 21.03 -7.69
CA GLY A 112 8.84 21.29 -8.33
C GLY A 112 9.34 22.71 -8.07
N LYS A 113 8.48 23.73 -8.24
CA LYS A 113 8.83 25.13 -7.97
C LYS A 113 9.25 25.37 -6.53
N ILE A 114 8.54 24.78 -5.56
CA ILE A 114 8.85 24.91 -4.13
C ILE A 114 10.24 24.35 -3.81
N HIS A 115 10.62 23.25 -4.48
CA HIS A 115 11.93 22.61 -4.33
C HIS A 115 12.99 23.09 -5.34
N CYS A 116 12.76 24.23 -6.02
CA CYS A 116 13.68 24.77 -7.04
C CYS A 116 14.03 23.77 -8.17
N MET A 117 13.13 22.84 -8.48
CA MET A 117 13.27 21.85 -9.54
C MET A 117 12.55 22.29 -10.82
N SER A 118 13.16 22.00 -11.97
CA SER A 118 12.47 22.05 -13.25
C SER A 118 11.35 21.01 -13.31
N LYS A 119 10.37 21.23 -14.21
CA LYS A 119 9.30 20.28 -14.51
C LYS A 119 9.85 18.87 -14.82
N SER A 120 10.87 18.76 -15.66
CA SER A 120 11.46 17.46 -16.01
C SER A 120 12.10 16.76 -14.81
N GLN A 121 12.73 17.51 -13.89
CA GLN A 121 13.35 16.94 -12.70
C GLN A 121 12.31 16.36 -11.75
N VAL A 122 11.25 17.12 -11.44
CA VAL A 122 10.24 16.66 -10.48
C VAL A 122 9.44 15.45 -11.00
N TYR A 123 9.12 15.41 -12.30
CA TYR A 123 8.49 14.22 -12.91
C TYR A 123 9.43 13.01 -12.96
N ARG A 124 10.75 13.22 -13.06
CA ARG A 124 11.74 12.14 -12.95
C ARG A 124 11.82 11.60 -11.51
N VAL A 125 11.72 12.46 -10.51
CA VAL A 125 11.61 12.06 -9.10
C VAL A 125 10.37 11.21 -8.89
N ARG A 126 9.19 11.70 -9.34
CA ARG A 126 7.93 10.93 -9.33
C ARG A 126 8.12 9.54 -9.93
N TYR A 127 8.64 9.47 -11.16
CA TYR A 127 8.83 8.19 -11.84
C TYR A 127 9.72 7.24 -11.04
N ARG A 128 10.88 7.71 -10.56
CA ARG A 128 11.82 6.88 -9.79
C ARG A 128 11.23 6.37 -8.47
N VAL A 129 10.47 7.21 -7.76
CA VAL A 129 9.77 6.81 -6.53
C VAL A 129 8.78 5.68 -6.82
N LEU A 130 7.95 5.85 -7.85
CA LEU A 130 6.92 4.88 -8.21
C LEU A 130 7.50 3.61 -8.83
N GLU A 131 8.58 3.72 -9.60
CA GLU A 131 9.33 2.57 -10.14
C GLU A 131 9.93 1.71 -9.03
N ARG A 132 10.53 2.33 -8.01
CA ARG A 132 11.07 1.59 -6.86
C ARG A 132 9.96 0.89 -6.08
N PHE A 133 8.83 1.57 -5.88
CA PHE A 133 7.66 0.98 -5.26
C PHE A 133 7.13 -0.22 -6.07
N ALA A 134 6.98 -0.05 -7.39
CA ALA A 134 6.52 -1.09 -8.30
C ALA A 134 7.38 -2.36 -8.24
N LYS A 135 8.72 -2.20 -8.20
CA LYS A 135 9.67 -3.32 -8.03
C LYS A 135 9.49 -4.04 -6.69
N LEU A 136 9.32 -3.30 -5.60
CA LEU A 136 9.14 -3.90 -4.26
C LEU A 136 7.83 -4.70 -4.14
N ILE A 137 6.76 -4.23 -4.78
CA ILE A 137 5.48 -4.95 -4.78
C ILE A 137 5.44 -6.08 -5.82
N GLY A 138 6.44 -6.17 -6.70
CA GLY A 138 6.52 -7.18 -7.77
C GLY A 138 5.57 -6.89 -8.94
N TYR A 139 5.28 -5.62 -9.21
CA TYR A 139 4.46 -5.19 -10.35
C TYR A 139 5.26 -5.16 -11.67
N ILE A 140 6.54 -4.81 -11.57
CA ILE A 140 7.56 -4.88 -12.63
C ILE A 140 8.82 -5.54 -12.07
#